data_AF-A0A942IUA8-F1
#
_entry.id   AF-A0A942IUA8-F1
#
_cell.length_a   1.000
_cell.length_b   1.000
_cell.length_c   1.000
_cell.angle_alpha   90.00
_cell.angle_beta   90.00
_cell.angle_gamma   90.00
#
_symmetry.space_group_name_H-M   'P 1'
#
loop_
_entity.id
_entity.type
_entity.pdbx_description
1 polymer ?
#
loop_
_entity_poly.entity_id
_entity_poly.type
_entity_poly.pdbx_seq_one_letter_code
_entity_poly.pdbx_strand_id
1 'polypeptide(L)'
;FNERPVVLAKAGISPPVEKDMHNDYIVNLFLNRQPGEKTESRTFPSVREQWVHGVDLIKTTRTQTLNMEFDMKRSLVNPVVRVVNGVEHIAFDSIPWPDAKIGEAHRAFFDGWRRNHCLKTLVDWNHWCEHFLIASQRRGKRAKNPKEASINVTAEGSVGLLRRLFLRAYTQGKYGLQKSMSYPELAAWLSATGYPTTVDELKNAKRAKIVEHTVPKNTSVIALSTVFLTQFPGFEIDKFLISES
;
A
#
# COMPACT_ATOMS: atom_id res chain seq x y z
N PHE A 1 32.10 35.96 -9.76
CA PHE A 1 31.74 34.92 -8.78
C PHE A 1 32.40 33.63 -9.23
N ASN A 2 33.54 33.27 -8.63
CA ASN A 2 34.26 32.04 -8.99
C ASN A 2 33.36 30.83 -8.76
N GLU A 3 33.27 29.98 -9.78
CA GLU A 3 32.49 28.74 -9.85
C GLU A 3 32.83 27.83 -8.68
N ARG A 4 32.02 27.86 -7.63
CA ARG A 4 32.11 26.85 -6.57
C ARG A 4 31.71 25.52 -7.21
N PRO A 5 32.48 24.45 -7.03
CA PRO A 5 32.11 23.15 -7.57
C PRO A 5 30.74 22.74 -7.01
N VAL A 6 29.78 22.49 -7.90
CA VAL A 6 28.45 22.02 -7.52
C VAL A 6 28.60 20.64 -6.90
N VAL A 7 28.27 20.52 -5.61
CA VAL A 7 28.27 19.24 -4.90
C VAL A 7 26.89 18.62 -5.03
N LEU A 8 26.80 17.54 -5.81
CA LEU A 8 25.55 16.79 -5.97
C LEU A 8 25.31 15.89 -4.76
N ALA A 9 24.15 16.06 -4.13
CA ALA A 9 23.66 15.16 -3.09
C ALA A 9 23.07 13.89 -3.73
N LYS A 10 23.71 12.74 -3.51
CA LYS A 10 23.35 11.46 -4.15
C LYS A 10 22.78 10.41 -3.19
N ALA A 11 22.35 10.81 -2.00
CA ALA A 11 21.77 9.93 -0.98
C ALA A 11 22.58 8.64 -0.69
N GLY A 12 23.91 8.70 -0.79
CA GLY A 12 24.80 7.54 -0.57
C GLY A 12 24.87 6.54 -1.74
N ILE A 13 24.27 6.86 -2.89
CA ILE A 13 24.32 6.08 -4.13
C ILE A 13 25.59 6.44 -4.89
N SER A 14 26.21 5.44 -5.50
CA SER A 14 27.36 5.61 -6.40
C SER A 14 26.94 5.34 -7.85
N PRO A 15 26.54 6.37 -8.63
CA PRO A 15 26.19 6.19 -10.04
C PRO A 15 27.34 5.57 -10.84
N PRO A 16 27.08 4.55 -11.67
CA PRO A 16 28.08 3.91 -12.53
C PRO A 16 28.29 4.69 -13.84
N VAL A 17 28.24 6.02 -13.78
CA VAL A 17 28.37 6.92 -14.95
C VAL A 17 29.32 8.07 -14.62
N GLU A 18 29.72 8.82 -15.66
CA GLU A 18 30.58 10.01 -15.51
C GLU A 18 29.93 11.10 -14.65
N LYS A 19 30.76 11.92 -14.00
CA LYS A 19 30.35 12.85 -12.93
C LYS A 19 29.32 13.88 -13.39
N ASP A 20 29.47 14.37 -14.61
CA ASP A 20 28.54 15.28 -15.28
C ASP A 20 27.14 14.66 -15.48
N MET A 21 27.07 13.35 -15.69
CA MET A 21 25.82 12.59 -15.87
C MET A 21 25.18 12.12 -14.54
N HIS A 22 25.79 12.40 -13.38
CA HIS A 22 25.29 11.91 -12.08
C HIS A 22 23.89 12.40 -11.75
N ASN A 23 23.57 13.67 -12.07
CA ASN A 23 22.26 14.24 -11.80
C ASN A 23 21.16 13.49 -12.57
N ASP A 24 21.35 13.34 -13.88
CA ASP A 24 20.39 12.71 -14.76
C ASP A 24 20.19 11.24 -14.40
N TYR A 25 21.26 10.55 -14.01
CA TYR A 25 21.18 9.19 -13.49
C TYR A 25 20.29 9.11 -12.24
N ILE A 26 20.49 9.99 -11.25
CA ILE A 26 19.72 9.96 -10.00
C ILE A 26 18.25 10.32 -10.24
N VAL A 27 17.96 11.31 -11.10
CA VAL A 27 16.60 11.68 -11.45
C VAL A 27 15.90 10.54 -12.19
N ASN A 28 16.58 9.92 -13.16
CA ASN A 28 16.04 8.76 -13.89
C ASN A 28 15.77 7.59 -12.93
N LEU A 29 16.73 7.27 -12.06
CA LEU A 29 16.59 6.23 -11.04
C LEU A 29 15.39 6.51 -10.13
N PHE A 30 15.21 7.76 -9.66
CA PHE A 30 14.07 8.13 -8.83
C PHE A 30 12.74 7.91 -9.56
N LEU A 31 12.60 8.36 -10.80
CA LEU A 31 11.35 8.24 -11.57
C LEU A 31 11.04 6.77 -11.93
N ASN A 32 12.07 6.00 -12.29
CA ASN A 32 11.92 4.64 -12.80
C ASN A 32 12.06 3.55 -11.72
N ARG A 33 12.38 3.93 -10.47
CA ARG A 33 12.61 3.00 -9.34
C ARG A 33 11.58 1.89 -9.23
N GLN A 34 12.02 0.67 -8.96
CA GLN A 34 11.14 -0.47 -8.74
C GLN A 34 11.16 -0.91 -7.26
N PRO A 35 10.07 -1.48 -6.74
CA PRO A 35 10.05 -2.04 -5.40
C PRO A 35 11.16 -3.10 -5.22
N GLY A 36 11.94 -2.98 -4.15
CA GLY A 36 13.02 -3.91 -3.84
C GLY A 36 14.28 -3.76 -4.71
N GLU A 37 14.33 -2.76 -5.58
CA GLU A 37 15.52 -2.44 -6.37
C GLU A 37 16.73 -2.19 -5.46
N LYS A 38 17.91 -2.57 -5.92
CA LYS A 38 19.17 -2.43 -5.18
C LYS A 38 20.10 -1.49 -5.93
N THR A 39 20.90 -0.74 -5.17
CA THR A 39 21.95 0.12 -5.70
C THR A 39 23.28 -0.20 -5.06
N GLU A 40 24.36 0.15 -5.77
CA GLU A 40 25.70 0.08 -5.22
C GLU A 40 26.04 1.35 -4.45
N SER A 41 26.66 1.14 -3.30
CA SER A 41 27.29 2.18 -2.50
C SER A 41 28.74 1.83 -2.28
N ARG A 42 29.65 2.77 -2.58
CA ARG A 42 31.08 2.63 -2.35
C ARG A 42 31.45 3.45 -1.12
N THR A 43 31.59 2.78 0.01
CA THR A 43 31.89 3.41 1.30
C THR A 43 33.23 2.92 1.85
N PHE A 44 33.90 3.75 2.62
CA PHE A 44 35.02 3.29 3.43
C PHE A 44 34.54 2.39 4.58
N PRO A 45 35.36 1.44 5.06
CA PRO A 45 35.07 0.70 6.28
C PRO A 45 34.91 1.68 7.45
N SER A 46 33.98 1.38 8.34
CA SER A 46 33.79 2.17 9.55
C SER A 46 35.06 2.13 10.42
N VAL A 47 35.27 3.16 11.26
CA VAL A 47 36.39 3.20 12.21
C VAL A 47 36.42 1.95 13.10
N ARG A 48 35.24 1.43 13.48
CA ARG A 48 35.12 0.18 14.24
C ARG A 48 35.64 -1.02 13.44
N GLU A 49 35.26 -1.17 12.17
CA GLU A 49 35.75 -2.26 11.33
C GLU A 49 37.26 -2.18 11.11
N GLN A 50 37.80 -0.97 10.89
CA GLN A 50 39.25 -0.74 10.79
C GLN A 50 39.98 -1.18 12.07
N TRP A 51 39.45 -0.80 13.24
CA TRP A 51 40.03 -1.16 14.53
C TRP A 51 39.95 -2.65 14.85
N VAL A 52 38.78 -3.27 14.64
CA VAL A 52 38.53 -4.67 15.02
C VAL A 52 39.26 -5.65 14.10
N HIS A 53 39.33 -5.33 12.80
CA HIS A 53 39.84 -6.26 11.79
C HIS A 53 41.20 -5.84 11.21
N GLY A 54 41.79 -4.73 11.68
CA GLY A 54 43.04 -4.21 11.13
C GLY A 54 42.96 -3.89 9.64
N VAL A 55 41.79 -3.48 9.16
CA VAL A 55 41.53 -3.27 7.73
C VAL A 55 41.91 -1.85 7.34
N ASP A 56 42.66 -1.73 6.24
CA ASP A 56 43.05 -0.45 5.66
C ASP A 56 41.86 0.36 5.10
N LEU A 57 42.08 1.67 4.92
CA LEU A 57 41.08 2.59 4.38
C LEU A 57 40.89 2.42 2.86
N ILE A 58 40.26 1.32 2.46
CA ILE A 58 39.89 1.03 1.08
C ILE A 58 38.37 1.19 0.87
N LYS A 59 37.94 1.62 -0.32
CA LYS A 59 36.50 1.68 -0.61
C LYS A 59 35.97 0.26 -0.84
N THR A 60 35.00 -0.14 -0.05
CA THR A 60 34.27 -1.39 -0.24
C THR A 60 32.97 -1.10 -0.98
N THR A 61 32.69 -1.86 -2.04
CA THR A 61 31.38 -1.85 -2.70
C THR A 61 30.41 -2.70 -1.91
N ARG A 62 29.26 -2.11 -1.56
CA ARG A 62 28.15 -2.81 -0.91
C ARG A 62 26.89 -2.61 -1.74
N THR A 63 26.14 -3.69 -1.93
CA THR A 63 24.81 -3.63 -2.53
C THR A 63 23.78 -3.38 -1.44
N GLN A 64 22.99 -2.32 -1.57
CA GLN A 64 21.97 -1.94 -0.60
C GLN A 64 20.61 -1.72 -1.28
N THR A 65 19.52 -1.95 -0.55
CA THR A 65 18.18 -1.64 -1.06
C THR A 65 18.05 -0.15 -1.33
N LEU A 66 17.51 0.21 -2.49
CA LEU A 66 17.23 1.59 -2.87
C LEU A 66 16.15 2.17 -1.95
N ASN A 67 16.51 3.19 -1.18
CA ASN A 67 15.58 3.88 -0.27
C ASN A 67 15.38 5.33 -0.70
N MET A 68 14.49 5.54 -1.67
CA MET A 68 14.12 6.87 -2.19
C MET A 68 12.67 7.26 -1.87
N GLU A 69 11.96 6.45 -1.12
CA GLU A 69 10.58 6.77 -0.70
C GLU A 69 10.57 7.80 0.44
N PHE A 70 9.48 8.54 0.55
CA PHE A 70 9.30 9.47 1.66
C PHE A 70 9.26 8.72 3.00
N ASP A 71 10.04 9.21 3.96
CA ASP A 71 10.27 8.52 5.24
C ASP A 71 9.12 8.67 6.27
N MET A 72 7.95 9.17 5.82
CA MET A 72 6.73 9.40 6.61
C MET A 72 6.93 10.20 7.92
N LYS A 73 7.99 11.02 8.00
CA LYS A 73 8.28 11.86 9.18
C LYS A 73 7.23 12.95 9.41
N ARG A 74 6.44 13.27 8.39
CA ARG A 74 5.34 14.25 8.42
C ARG A 74 4.13 13.65 7.72
N SER A 75 2.94 14.19 7.99
CA SER A 75 1.72 13.80 7.30
C SER A 75 1.70 14.40 5.90
N LEU A 76 1.53 13.57 4.88
CA LEU A 76 1.37 14.00 3.50
C LEU A 76 -0.07 14.46 3.27
N VAL A 77 -0.23 15.66 2.72
CA VAL A 77 -1.53 16.28 2.40
C VAL A 77 -1.49 16.88 1.00
N ASN A 78 -2.66 17.19 0.44
CA ASN A 78 -2.80 17.82 -0.89
C ASN A 78 -1.99 17.10 -1.99
N PRO A 79 -2.33 15.83 -2.34
CA PRO A 79 -1.67 15.15 -3.45
C PRO A 79 -1.92 15.90 -4.76
N VAL A 80 -0.85 16.27 -5.47
CA VAL A 80 -0.91 16.91 -6.79
C VAL A 80 0.01 16.19 -7.76
N VAL A 81 -0.38 16.13 -9.04
CA VAL A 81 0.51 15.61 -10.10
C VAL A 81 1.39 16.75 -10.61
N ARG A 82 2.69 16.48 -10.73
CA ARG A 82 3.68 17.40 -11.32
C ARG A 82 4.44 16.67 -12.42
N VAL A 83 4.82 17.39 -13.46
CA VAL A 83 5.68 16.85 -14.52
C VAL A 83 7.14 17.12 -14.15
N VAL A 84 7.95 16.07 -14.08
CA VAL A 84 9.38 16.13 -13.81
C VAL A 84 10.09 15.35 -14.92
N ASN A 85 10.96 16.03 -15.68
CA ASN A 85 11.64 15.45 -16.86
C ASN A 85 10.68 14.73 -17.84
N GLY A 86 9.50 15.32 -18.09
CA GLY A 86 8.50 14.75 -19.00
C GLY A 86 7.69 13.58 -18.43
N VAL A 87 7.92 13.20 -17.17
CA VAL A 87 7.19 12.12 -16.48
C VAL A 87 6.28 12.73 -15.41
N GLU A 88 5.02 12.31 -15.40
CA GLU A 88 4.09 12.66 -14.32
C GLU A 88 4.48 11.94 -13.02
N HIS A 89 4.63 12.69 -11.94
CA HIS A 89 4.93 12.17 -10.62
C HIS A 89 4.10 12.91 -9.58
N ILE A 90 3.64 12.16 -8.58
CA ILE A 90 2.91 12.72 -7.45
C ILE A 90 3.81 13.56 -6.55
N ALA A 91 3.28 14.68 -6.08
CA ALA A 91 3.87 15.58 -5.11
C ALA A 91 2.85 15.87 -4.02
N PHE A 92 3.33 16.33 -2.86
CA PHE A 92 2.51 16.56 -1.68
C PHE A 92 2.98 17.80 -0.94
N ASP A 93 2.04 18.44 -0.25
CA ASP A 93 2.37 19.29 0.90
C ASP A 93 2.56 18.40 2.15
N SER A 94 3.10 18.96 3.24
CA SER A 94 3.20 18.21 4.50
C SER A 94 2.96 19.03 5.76
N ILE A 95 2.21 18.44 6.69
CA ILE A 95 1.94 18.99 8.01
C ILE A 95 2.56 18.12 9.10
N PRO A 96 2.83 18.66 10.31
CA PRO A 96 3.25 17.84 11.43
C PRO A 96 2.19 16.78 11.76
N TRP A 97 2.64 15.62 12.27
CA TRP A 97 1.70 14.66 12.84
C TRP A 97 1.08 15.26 14.12
N PRO A 98 -0.23 15.06 14.35
CA PRO A 98 -0.87 15.53 15.59
C PRO A 98 -0.36 14.77 16.81
N ASP A 99 0.09 13.53 16.63
CA ASP A 99 0.65 12.68 17.67
C ASP A 99 1.79 11.81 17.10
N ALA A 100 2.85 11.61 17.87
CA ALA A 100 4.02 10.85 17.44
C ALA A 100 3.71 9.37 17.17
N LYS A 101 2.81 8.74 17.96
CA LYS A 101 2.42 7.33 17.79
C LYS A 101 1.64 7.14 16.49
N ILE A 102 0.87 8.14 16.07
CA ILE A 102 0.20 8.13 14.76
C ILE A 102 1.26 8.13 13.65
N GLY A 103 2.25 9.03 13.74
CA GLY A 103 3.36 9.08 12.78
C GLY A 103 4.17 7.77 12.70
N GLU A 104 4.48 7.17 13.85
CA GLU A 104 5.16 5.87 13.93
C GLU A 104 4.33 4.74 13.30
N ALA A 105 3.01 4.74 13.53
CA ALA A 105 2.11 3.77 12.91
C ALA A 105 2.07 3.93 11.38
N HIS A 106 1.96 5.16 10.87
CA HIS A 106 2.03 5.44 9.44
C HIS A 106 3.34 4.94 8.84
N ARG A 107 4.47 5.27 9.45
CA ARG A 107 5.80 4.82 9.00
C ARG A 107 5.90 3.30 8.98
N ALA A 108 5.51 2.61 10.05
CA ALA A 108 5.59 1.16 10.14
C ALA A 108 4.72 0.45 9.08
N PHE A 109 3.51 0.94 8.83
CA PHE A 109 2.66 0.39 7.78
C PHE A 109 3.19 0.71 6.38
N PHE A 110 3.77 1.89 6.18
CA PHE A 110 4.35 2.30 4.90
C PHE A 110 5.59 1.47 4.57
N ASP A 111 6.44 1.19 5.56
CA ASP A 111 7.58 0.27 5.45
C ASP A 111 7.16 -1.14 5.02
N GLY A 112 5.97 -1.59 5.43
CA GLY A 112 5.38 -2.83 4.94
C GLY A 112 4.89 -2.74 3.49
N TRP A 113 4.19 -1.66 3.16
CA TRP A 113 3.57 -1.44 1.85
C TRP A 113 4.61 -1.24 0.74
N ARG A 114 5.64 -0.42 0.99
CA ARG A 114 6.68 -0.05 0.00
C ARG A 114 7.62 -1.18 -0.40
N ARG A 115 7.51 -2.36 0.22
CA ARG A 115 8.26 -3.55 -0.21
C ARG A 115 7.87 -4.01 -1.62
N ASN A 116 6.59 -3.79 -1.98
CA ASN A 116 6.02 -4.23 -3.25
C ASN A 116 5.42 -3.06 -4.06
N HIS A 117 5.60 -1.82 -3.60
CA HIS A 117 5.00 -0.63 -4.22
C HIS A 117 5.95 0.57 -4.16
N CYS A 118 5.78 1.52 -5.08
CA CYS A 118 6.44 2.82 -5.07
C CYS A 118 5.39 3.92 -5.15
N LEU A 119 5.56 5.01 -4.39
CA LEU A 119 4.61 6.12 -4.43
C LEU A 119 4.95 7.06 -5.60
N LYS A 120 4.34 6.85 -6.76
CA LYS A 120 4.60 7.62 -7.99
C LYS A 120 3.37 8.31 -8.54
N THR A 121 2.20 7.71 -8.38
CA THR A 121 0.95 8.17 -8.99
C THR A 121 -0.13 8.41 -7.94
N LEU A 122 -1.23 9.06 -8.35
CA LEU A 122 -2.44 9.17 -7.52
C LEU A 122 -3.08 7.80 -7.24
N VAL A 123 -2.92 6.84 -8.15
CA VAL A 123 -3.39 5.46 -7.94
C VAL A 123 -2.61 4.81 -6.80
N ASP A 124 -1.28 4.96 -6.79
CA ASP A 124 -0.42 4.46 -5.71
C ASP A 124 -0.78 5.10 -4.36
N TRP A 125 -1.07 6.41 -4.37
CA TRP A 125 -1.52 7.11 -3.16
C TRP A 125 -2.83 6.56 -2.63
N ASN A 126 -3.83 6.35 -3.49
CA ASN A 126 -5.11 5.77 -3.10
C ASN A 126 -4.93 4.35 -2.54
N HIS A 127 -4.11 3.53 -3.21
CA HIS A 127 -3.77 2.18 -2.72
C HIS A 127 -3.10 2.21 -1.34
N TRP A 128 -2.18 3.17 -1.13
CA TRP A 128 -1.57 3.37 0.18
C TRP A 128 -2.59 3.79 1.24
N CYS A 129 -3.46 4.77 0.96
CA CYS A 129 -4.51 5.22 1.88
C CYS A 129 -5.43 4.05 2.28
N GLU A 130 -5.88 3.25 1.32
CA GLU A 130 -6.68 2.06 1.58
C GLU A 130 -5.95 1.04 2.45
N HIS A 131 -4.70 0.73 2.10
CA HIS A 131 -3.87 -0.19 2.86
C HIS A 131 -3.72 0.28 4.31
N PHE A 132 -3.42 1.57 4.52
CA PHE A 132 -3.28 2.16 5.85
C PHE A 132 -4.59 2.07 6.66
N LEU A 133 -5.72 2.46 6.07
CA LEU A 133 -7.03 2.40 6.75
C LEU A 133 -7.37 0.97 7.20
N ILE A 134 -7.18 -0.01 6.32
CA ILE A 134 -7.45 -1.41 6.64
C ILE A 134 -6.48 -1.94 7.70
N ALA A 135 -5.19 -1.64 7.57
CA ALA A 135 -4.17 -2.09 8.52
C ALA A 135 -4.36 -1.48 9.91
N SER A 136 -4.71 -0.19 9.97
CA SER A 136 -5.08 0.54 11.19
C SER A 136 -6.27 -0.12 11.89
N GLN A 137 -7.37 -0.36 11.18
CA GLN A 137 -8.57 -0.99 11.75
C GLN A 137 -8.30 -2.41 12.28
N ARG A 138 -7.51 -3.21 11.53
CA ARG A 138 -7.10 -4.54 11.98
C ARG A 138 -6.25 -4.49 13.23
N ARG A 139 -5.30 -3.55 13.32
CA ARG A 139 -4.47 -3.35 14.51
C ARG A 139 -5.32 -2.95 15.71
N GLY A 140 -6.27 -2.03 15.53
CA GLY A 140 -7.20 -1.59 16.58
C GLY A 140 -8.05 -2.75 17.13
N LYS A 141 -8.64 -3.57 16.24
CA LYS A 141 -9.41 -4.77 16.61
C LYS A 141 -8.58 -5.79 17.38
N ARG A 142 -7.40 -6.15 16.85
CA ARG A 142 -6.48 -7.08 17.52
C ARG A 142 -6.00 -6.57 18.88
N ALA A 143 -5.83 -5.25 19.04
CA ALA A 143 -5.47 -4.66 20.33
C ALA A 143 -6.60 -4.80 21.37
N LYS A 144 -7.86 -4.70 20.94
CA LYS A 144 -9.03 -4.92 21.81
C LYS A 144 -9.26 -6.40 22.12
N ASN A 145 -9.10 -7.26 21.13
CA ASN A 145 -9.24 -8.70 21.28
C ASN A 145 -8.26 -9.44 20.33
N PRO A 146 -7.17 -10.03 20.86
CA PRO A 146 -6.19 -10.74 20.04
C PRO A 146 -6.75 -11.94 19.27
N LYS A 147 -7.86 -12.52 19.74
CA LYS A 147 -8.57 -13.63 19.08
C LYS A 147 -9.62 -13.15 18.08
N GLU A 148 -9.76 -11.84 17.88
CA GLU A 148 -10.70 -11.28 16.91
C GLU A 148 -10.27 -11.66 15.50
N ALA A 149 -11.21 -12.22 14.75
CA ALA A 149 -10.93 -12.70 13.41
C ALA A 149 -10.69 -11.52 12.48
N SER A 150 -9.57 -11.55 11.77
CA SER A 150 -9.25 -10.61 10.69
C SER A 150 -9.34 -11.32 9.36
N ILE A 151 -9.88 -10.64 8.35
CA ILE A 151 -9.73 -11.03 6.95
C ILE A 151 -8.45 -10.39 6.39
N ASN A 152 -7.71 -11.06 5.50
CA ASN A 152 -6.49 -10.51 4.87
C ASN A 152 -6.83 -9.70 3.60
N VAL A 153 -6.06 -8.64 3.30
CA VAL A 153 -6.17 -7.93 2.01
C VAL A 153 -5.44 -8.76 0.97
N THR A 154 -6.07 -8.99 -0.17
CA THR A 154 -5.46 -9.64 -1.34
C THR A 154 -5.12 -8.59 -2.39
N ALA A 155 -4.53 -8.99 -3.52
CA ALA A 155 -4.25 -8.07 -4.63
C ALA A 155 -5.51 -7.34 -5.14
N GLU A 156 -6.70 -7.92 -4.95
CA GLU A 156 -8.01 -7.30 -5.27
C GLU A 156 -8.39 -6.11 -4.35
N GLY A 157 -7.54 -5.77 -3.37
CA GLY A 157 -7.72 -4.60 -2.50
C GLY A 157 -9.03 -4.59 -1.72
N SER A 158 -9.60 -3.39 -1.57
CA SER A 158 -10.85 -3.15 -0.82
C SER A 158 -12.08 -3.76 -1.51
N VAL A 159 -12.09 -3.82 -2.85
CA VAL A 159 -13.16 -4.43 -3.64
C VAL A 159 -13.23 -5.94 -3.38
N GLY A 160 -12.10 -6.64 -3.49
CA GLY A 160 -12.05 -8.07 -3.18
C GLY A 160 -12.31 -8.37 -1.71
N LEU A 161 -12.03 -7.42 -0.81
CA LEU A 161 -12.42 -7.52 0.59
C LEU A 161 -13.94 -7.52 0.76
N LEU A 162 -14.63 -6.53 0.18
CA LEU A 162 -16.09 -6.44 0.22
C LEU A 162 -16.74 -7.65 -0.46
N ARG A 163 -16.26 -8.01 -1.66
CA ARG A 163 -16.71 -9.19 -2.42
C ARG A 163 -16.71 -10.44 -1.55
N ARG A 164 -15.58 -10.76 -0.92
CA ARG A 164 -15.45 -11.94 -0.05
C ARG A 164 -16.34 -11.87 1.19
N LEU A 165 -16.57 -10.69 1.76
CA LEU A 165 -17.49 -10.53 2.90
C LEU A 165 -18.95 -10.71 2.48
N PHE A 166 -19.34 -10.18 1.32
CA PHE A 166 -20.63 -10.43 0.70
C PHE A 166 -20.87 -11.93 0.47
N LEU A 167 -19.92 -12.66 -0.15
CA LEU A 167 -20.07 -14.10 -0.37
C LEU A 167 -20.26 -14.87 0.94
N ARG A 168 -19.57 -14.46 2.03
CA ARG A 168 -19.75 -15.08 3.36
C ARG A 168 -21.13 -14.78 3.93
N ALA A 169 -21.59 -13.53 3.86
CA ALA A 169 -22.91 -13.13 4.34
C ALA A 169 -24.03 -13.83 3.56
N TYR A 170 -23.93 -13.87 2.23
CA TYR A 170 -24.89 -14.53 1.34
C TYR A 170 -24.98 -16.04 1.62
N THR A 171 -23.82 -16.73 1.67
CA THR A 171 -23.78 -18.19 1.87
C THR A 171 -24.21 -18.62 3.27
N GLN A 172 -24.22 -17.71 4.23
CA GLN A 172 -24.67 -17.92 5.61
C GLN A 172 -26.09 -17.38 5.88
N GLY A 173 -26.71 -16.68 4.93
CA GLY A 173 -28.05 -16.10 5.10
C GLY A 173 -28.10 -15.02 6.20
N LYS A 174 -27.11 -14.13 6.24
CA LYS A 174 -26.95 -13.10 7.28
C LYS A 174 -26.97 -11.69 6.69
N TYR A 175 -27.15 -10.68 7.54
CA TYR A 175 -27.09 -9.26 7.17
C TYR A 175 -28.11 -8.91 6.06
N GLY A 176 -29.35 -9.39 6.26
CA GLY A 176 -30.46 -9.21 5.34
C GLY A 176 -30.36 -9.97 4.01
N LEU A 177 -29.34 -10.82 3.83
CA LEU A 177 -29.23 -11.71 2.66
C LEU A 177 -29.92 -13.05 2.90
N GLN A 178 -30.61 -13.54 1.88
CA GLN A 178 -31.14 -14.89 1.81
C GLN A 178 -30.63 -15.57 0.54
N LYS A 179 -30.59 -16.91 0.55
CA LYS A 179 -30.15 -17.69 -0.61
C LYS A 179 -31.26 -17.74 -1.66
N SER A 180 -31.25 -16.78 -2.58
CA SER A 180 -32.20 -16.72 -3.70
C SER A 180 -31.70 -17.39 -4.99
N MET A 181 -30.37 -17.44 -5.17
CA MET A 181 -29.66 -18.08 -6.28
C MET A 181 -28.81 -19.27 -5.81
N SER A 182 -28.64 -20.25 -6.68
CA SER A 182 -27.65 -21.31 -6.53
C SER A 182 -26.21 -20.75 -6.62
N TYR A 183 -25.22 -21.54 -6.18
CA TYR A 183 -23.82 -21.08 -6.23
C TYR A 183 -23.31 -20.85 -7.65
N PRO A 184 -23.62 -21.71 -8.66
CA PRO A 184 -23.26 -21.44 -10.05
C PRO A 184 -23.88 -20.15 -10.58
N GLU A 185 -25.16 -19.91 -10.30
CA GLU A 185 -25.87 -18.70 -10.76
C GLU A 185 -25.27 -17.43 -10.17
N LEU A 186 -25.00 -17.42 -8.85
CA LEU A 186 -24.39 -16.25 -8.21
C LEU A 186 -22.97 -15.99 -8.72
N ALA A 187 -22.16 -17.05 -8.90
CA ALA A 187 -20.82 -16.93 -9.45
C ALA A 187 -20.83 -16.36 -10.88
N ALA A 188 -21.76 -16.84 -11.71
CA ALA A 188 -21.95 -16.35 -13.07
C ALA A 188 -22.42 -14.89 -13.08
N TRP A 189 -23.42 -14.53 -12.27
CA TRP A 189 -23.93 -13.16 -12.16
C TRP A 189 -22.84 -12.17 -11.71
N LEU A 190 -22.07 -12.51 -10.68
CA LEU A 190 -21.03 -11.62 -10.17
C LEU A 190 -19.86 -11.48 -11.16
N SER A 191 -19.53 -12.56 -11.86
CA SER A 191 -18.53 -12.52 -12.94
C SER A 191 -19.00 -11.69 -14.14
N ALA A 192 -20.27 -11.80 -14.52
CA ALA A 192 -20.88 -11.03 -15.61
C ALA A 192 -20.96 -9.52 -15.30
N THR A 193 -21.05 -9.15 -14.02
CA THR A 193 -21.03 -7.75 -13.56
C THR A 193 -19.60 -7.19 -13.38
N GLY A 194 -18.57 -7.95 -13.75
CA GLY A 194 -17.18 -7.50 -13.73
C GLY A 194 -16.37 -7.90 -12.49
N TYR A 195 -16.91 -8.79 -11.64
CA TYR A 195 -16.25 -9.25 -10.41
C TYR A 195 -16.05 -10.77 -10.43
N PRO A 196 -14.98 -11.27 -11.09
CA PRO A 196 -14.72 -12.69 -11.26
C PRO A 196 -14.86 -13.46 -9.95
N THR A 197 -15.74 -14.46 -9.95
CA THR A 197 -16.07 -15.24 -8.76
C THR A 197 -16.31 -16.69 -9.16
N THR A 198 -15.77 -17.63 -8.37
CA THR A 198 -15.91 -19.06 -8.65
C THR A 198 -16.87 -19.75 -7.68
N VAL A 199 -17.41 -20.90 -8.09
CA VAL A 199 -18.27 -21.73 -7.24
C VAL A 199 -17.53 -22.21 -5.99
N ASP A 200 -16.21 -22.45 -6.08
CA ASP A 200 -15.42 -22.91 -4.93
C ASP A 200 -15.19 -21.81 -3.91
N GLU A 201 -15.06 -20.54 -4.32
CA GLU A 201 -15.05 -19.41 -3.40
C GLU A 201 -16.34 -19.35 -2.56
N LEU A 202 -17.50 -19.64 -3.17
CA LEU A 202 -18.79 -19.70 -2.48
C LEU A 202 -18.89 -20.89 -1.50
N LYS A 203 -18.42 -22.07 -1.90
CA LYS A 203 -18.34 -23.23 -0.98
C LYS A 203 -17.47 -22.90 0.24
N ASN A 204 -16.32 -22.27 0.02
CA ASN A 204 -15.39 -21.87 1.06
C ASN A 204 -15.97 -20.77 1.96
N ALA A 205 -16.72 -19.83 1.39
CA ALA A 205 -17.33 -18.72 2.11
C ALA A 205 -18.33 -19.17 3.19
N LYS A 206 -19.05 -20.28 2.98
CA LYS A 206 -20.05 -20.80 3.94
C LYS A 206 -19.47 -21.06 5.33
N ARG A 207 -18.20 -21.50 5.40
CA ARG A 207 -17.52 -21.85 6.67
C ARG A 207 -16.69 -20.69 7.23
N ALA A 208 -16.46 -19.64 6.46
CA ALA A 208 -15.55 -18.57 6.84
C ALA A 208 -16.24 -17.54 7.75
N LYS A 209 -15.53 -17.08 8.79
CA LYS A 209 -16.08 -16.08 9.71
C LYS A 209 -16.30 -14.74 9.02
N ILE A 210 -17.44 -14.11 9.31
CA ILE A 210 -17.76 -12.76 8.85
C ILE A 210 -17.12 -11.75 9.79
N VAL A 211 -16.57 -10.67 9.22
CA VAL A 211 -15.93 -9.58 9.98
C VAL A 211 -16.55 -8.26 9.53
N GLU A 212 -17.17 -7.56 10.47
CA GLU A 212 -17.83 -6.26 10.26
C GLU A 212 -16.81 -5.11 10.24
N HIS A 213 -17.17 -3.94 9.72
CA HIS A 213 -16.39 -2.70 9.76
C HIS A 213 -14.91 -2.86 9.37
N THR A 214 -14.66 -3.41 8.18
CA THR A 214 -13.29 -3.64 7.67
C THR A 214 -13.02 -3.06 6.30
N VAL A 215 -14.06 -2.72 5.55
CA VAL A 215 -13.94 -2.24 4.17
C VAL A 215 -13.93 -0.72 4.16
N PRO A 216 -12.88 -0.05 3.65
CA PRO A 216 -12.87 1.40 3.52
C PRO A 216 -13.87 1.83 2.45
N LYS A 217 -14.53 2.98 2.67
CA LYS A 217 -15.39 3.60 1.66
C LYS A 217 -14.51 4.28 0.63
N ASN A 218 -14.54 3.79 -0.61
CA ASN A 218 -13.91 4.41 -1.77
C ASN A 218 -14.84 4.27 -2.99
N THR A 219 -14.53 4.96 -4.08
CA THR A 219 -15.37 4.96 -5.29
C THR A 219 -15.64 3.56 -5.83
N SER A 220 -14.63 2.67 -5.85
CA SER A 220 -14.77 1.30 -6.37
C SER A 220 -15.63 0.41 -5.46
N VAL A 221 -15.51 0.58 -4.14
CA VAL A 221 -16.33 -0.08 -3.13
C VAL A 221 -17.77 0.41 -3.21
N ILE A 222 -17.99 1.71 -3.45
CA ILE A 222 -19.32 2.29 -3.66
C ILE A 222 -19.95 1.70 -4.93
N ALA A 223 -19.21 1.61 -6.04
CA ALA A 223 -19.70 1.00 -7.27
C ALA A 223 -20.14 -0.45 -7.06
N LEU A 224 -19.31 -1.27 -6.39
CA LEU A 224 -19.67 -2.64 -6.04
C LEU A 224 -20.86 -2.70 -5.07
N SER A 225 -20.94 -1.75 -4.14
CA SER A 225 -22.06 -1.61 -3.20
C SER A 225 -23.38 -1.38 -3.94
N THR A 226 -23.38 -0.53 -4.96
CA THR A 226 -24.55 -0.28 -5.82
C THR A 226 -24.99 -1.54 -6.56
N VAL A 227 -24.04 -2.31 -7.11
CA VAL A 227 -24.34 -3.60 -7.76
C VAL A 227 -25.01 -4.57 -6.79
N PHE A 228 -24.49 -4.68 -5.56
CA PHE A 228 -25.09 -5.55 -4.55
C PHE A 228 -26.48 -5.08 -4.12
N LEU A 229 -26.68 -3.79 -3.85
CA LEU A 229 -27.97 -3.26 -3.41
C LEU A 229 -29.04 -3.32 -4.50
N THR A 230 -28.65 -3.26 -5.79
CA THR A 230 -29.57 -3.43 -6.91
C THR A 230 -30.14 -4.85 -6.97
N GLN A 231 -29.28 -5.85 -6.77
CA GLN A 231 -29.69 -7.27 -6.83
C GLN A 231 -30.25 -7.78 -5.50
N PHE A 232 -29.76 -7.24 -4.38
CA PHE A 232 -30.11 -7.63 -3.02
C PHE A 232 -30.43 -6.39 -2.18
N PRO A 233 -31.62 -5.79 -2.35
CA PRO A 233 -31.98 -4.55 -1.64
C PRO A 233 -31.98 -4.67 -0.12
N GLY A 234 -32.17 -5.88 0.42
CA GLY A 234 -32.11 -6.15 1.85
C GLY A 234 -30.70 -6.23 2.44
N PHE A 235 -29.64 -6.13 1.63
CA PHE A 235 -28.28 -6.30 2.13
C PHE A 235 -27.86 -5.15 3.06
N GLU A 236 -27.55 -5.48 4.33
CA GLU A 236 -27.07 -4.52 5.34
C GLU A 236 -25.59 -4.15 5.13
N ILE A 237 -25.29 -3.48 4.01
CA ILE A 237 -23.91 -3.24 3.58
C ILE A 237 -23.09 -2.38 4.54
N ASP A 238 -23.73 -1.46 5.26
CA ASP A 238 -23.07 -0.56 6.21
C ASP A 238 -22.40 -1.30 7.37
N LYS A 239 -22.82 -2.54 7.67
CA LYS A 239 -22.17 -3.41 8.66
C LYS A 239 -20.74 -3.80 8.26
N PHE A 240 -20.39 -3.70 6.98
CA PHE A 240 -19.05 -4.05 6.49
C PHE A 240 -18.13 -2.85 6.30
N LEU A 241 -18.72 -1.67 6.10
CA LEU A 241 -17.98 -0.45 5.83
C LEU A 241 -17.39 0.12 7.12
N ILE A 242 -16.18 0.67 7.03
CA ILE A 242 -15.57 1.46 8.10
C ILE A 242 -16.37 2.76 8.21
N SER A 243 -16.88 3.06 9.40
CA SER A 243 -17.51 4.36 9.67
C SER A 243 -16.48 5.47 9.57
N GLU A 244 -16.80 6.55 8.87
CA GLU A 244 -16.04 7.80 8.99
C GLU A 244 -16.15 8.25 10.46
N SER A 245 -15.00 8.41 11.09
CA SER A 245 -14.85 8.97 12.44
C SER A 245 -14.51 10.44 12.35
#